data_AF-A0A962AVT9-F1
#
_entry.id   AF-A0A962AVT9-F1
#
_cell.length_a   1.000
_cell.length_b   1.000
_cell.length_c   1.000
_cell.angle_alpha   90.00
_cell.angle_beta   90.00
_cell.angle_gamma   90.00
#
_symmetry.space_group_name_H-M   'P 1'
#
loop_
_entity.id
_entity.type
_entity.pdbx_description
1 polymer ?
#
loop_
_entity_poly.entity_id
_entity_poly.type
_entity_poly.pdbx_seq_one_letter_code
_entity_poly.pdbx_strand_id
1 'polypeptide(L)' 'MSAPYKTHYFEDLTVGQRETLMKTVMDDDVIAFADLSGDRNPVHLSDHFARKTR' A
#
# COMPACT_ATOMS: atom_id res chain seq x y z
N MET A 1 14.72 -16.48 18.75
CA MET A 1 14.65 -15.58 17.57
C MET A 1 13.48 -14.64 17.78
N SER A 2 13.68 -13.32 17.74
CA SER A 2 12.59 -12.34 17.88
C SER A 2 11.94 -12.10 16.52
N ALA A 3 10.63 -11.89 16.50
CA ALA A 3 9.91 -11.48 15.29
C ALA A 3 10.40 -10.11 14.79
N PRO A 4 10.34 -9.84 13.46
CA PRO A 4 10.78 -8.57 12.87
C PRO A 4 9.82 -7.40 13.15
N TYR A 5 8.77 -7.63 13.95
CA TYR A 5 7.77 -6.63 14.32
C TYR A 5 7.43 -6.76 15.80
N LYS A 6 7.00 -5.63 16.37
CA LYS A 6 6.52 -5.55 17.76
C LYS A 6 5.00 -5.67 17.77
N THR A 7 4.49 -6.66 18.49
CA THR A 7 3.06 -6.74 18.82
C THR A 7 2.76 -5.77 19.95
N HIS A 8 1.66 -5.02 19.82
CA HIS A 8 1.11 -4.19 20.88
C HIS A 8 -0.21 -4.78 21.35
N TYR A 9 -0.37 -4.94 22.67
CA TYR A 9 -1.66 -5.18 23.31
C TYR A 9 -2.38 -3.86 23.56
N PHE A 10 -3.66 -3.92 23.96
CA PHE A 10 -4.48 -2.72 24.13
C PHE A 10 -3.90 -1.78 25.20
N GLU A 11 -3.42 -2.33 26.31
CA GLU A 11 -2.78 -1.64 27.42
C GLU A 11 -1.42 -1.00 27.08
N ASP A 12 -0.80 -1.37 25.95
CA ASP A 12 0.46 -0.77 25.49
C ASP A 12 0.22 0.55 24.73
N LEU A 13 -1.02 0.85 24.35
CA LEU A 13 -1.37 2.03 23.55
C LEU A 13 -1.60 3.25 24.43
N THR A 14 -1.09 4.40 24.00
CA THR A 14 -1.26 5.68 24.71
C THR A 14 -1.80 6.77 23.80
N VAL A 15 -2.57 7.70 24.38
CA VAL A 15 -3.13 8.83 23.63
C VAL A 15 -1.99 9.67 23.05
N GLY A 16 -2.01 9.85 21.73
CA GLY A 16 -0.98 10.61 21.00
C GLY A 16 0.14 9.77 20.41
N GLN A 17 0.16 8.44 20.62
CA GLN A 17 1.09 7.52 19.98
C GLN A 17 0.98 7.58 18.44
N ARG A 18 2.12 7.54 17.75
CA ARG A 18 2.24 7.62 16.29
C ARG A 18 3.36 6.73 15.80
N GLU A 19 3.20 6.22 14.59
CA GLU A 19 4.23 5.48 13.86
C GLU A 19 4.18 5.91 12.39
N THR A 20 5.22 5.59 11.63
CA THR A 20 5.28 5.89 10.19
C THR A 20 5.84 4.68 9.44
N LEU A 21 5.17 4.30 8.37
CA LEU A 21 5.65 3.32 7.40
C LEU A 21 5.84 4.02 6.06
N MET A 22 7.01 3.83 5.46
CA MET A 22 7.32 4.32 4.12
C MET A 22 7.62 3.14 3.22
N LYS A 23 7.03 3.15 2.03
CA LYS A 23 7.28 2.19 0.97
C LYS A 23 7.20 2.92 -0.37
N THR A 24 8.17 2.70 -1.25
CA THR A 24 8.06 3.15 -2.63
C THR A 24 7.13 2.19 -3.38
N VAL A 25 6.06 2.72 -3.97
CA VAL A 25 5.09 1.93 -4.75
C VAL A 25 5.69 1.64 -6.13
N MET A 26 5.87 0.35 -6.43
CA MET A 26 6.40 -0.11 -7.71
C MET A 26 5.25 -0.58 -8.62
N ASP A 27 5.54 -0.75 -9.91
CA ASP A 27 4.56 -1.24 -10.90
C ASP A 27 3.92 -2.57 -10.49
N ASP A 28 4.71 -3.50 -9.95
CA ASP A 28 4.22 -4.81 -9.46
C ASP A 28 3.18 -4.66 -8.34
N ASP A 29 3.28 -3.63 -7.50
CA ASP A 29 2.29 -3.38 -6.45
C ASP A 29 0.93 -2.97 -7.04
N VAL A 30 0.96 -2.15 -8.09
CA VAL A 30 -0.24 -1.68 -8.80
C VAL A 30 -0.90 -2.84 -9.55
N ILE A 31 -0.10 -3.67 -10.21
CA ILE A 31 -0.58 -4.87 -10.91
C ILE A 31 -1.22 -5.85 -9.92
N ALA A 32 -0.54 -6.16 -8.82
CA ALA A 32 -1.06 -7.06 -7.80
C ALA A 32 -2.36 -6.53 -7.17
N PHE A 33 -2.47 -5.22 -6.96
CA PHE A 33 -3.71 -4.60 -6.48
C PHE A 33 -4.86 -4.78 -7.48
N ALA A 34 -4.63 -4.54 -8.78
CA ALA A 34 -5.63 -4.70 -9.82
C ALA A 34 -6.10 -6.16 -9.95
N ASP A 35 -5.18 -7.12 -9.83
CA ASP A 35 -5.51 -8.55 -9.88
C ASP A 35 -6.33 -8.99 -8.66
N LEU A 36 -5.99 -8.48 -7.47
CA LEU A 36 -6.71 -8.83 -6.23
C LEU A 36 -8.09 -8.17 -6.13
N SER A 37 -8.18 -6.89 -6.48
CA SER A 37 -9.41 -6.09 -6.35
C SER A 37 -10.37 -6.27 -7.53
N GLY A 38 -9.85 -6.68 -8.69
CA GLY A 38 -10.56 -6.64 -9.96
C GLY A 38 -10.62 -5.25 -10.60
N ASP A 39 -10.03 -4.22 -9.97
CA ASP A 39 -9.94 -2.88 -10.54
C ASP A 39 -8.88 -2.83 -11.64
N ARG A 40 -9.33 -3.13 -12.87
CA ARG A 40 -8.51 -3.05 -14.08
C ARG A 40 -8.75 -1.77 -14.86
N ASN A 41 -9.07 -0.66 -14.19
CA ASN A 41 -9.23 0.62 -14.86
C ASN A 41 -7.95 0.95 -15.67
N PRO A 42 -8.05 1.27 -16.97
CA PRO A 42 -6.88 1.50 -17.83
C PRO A 42 -5.99 2.65 -17.36
N VAL A 43 -6.49 3.53 -16.48
CA VAL A 43 -5.65 4.56 -15.85
C VAL A 43 -4.51 3.95 -15.01
N HIS A 44 -4.70 2.76 -14.43
CA HIS A 44 -3.70 2.09 -13.60
C HIS A 44 -2.71 1.25 -14.42
N LEU A 45 -3.15 0.70 -15.55
CA LEU A 45 -2.43 -0.39 -16.25
C LEU A 45 -1.99 -0.02 -17.68
N SER A 46 -2.36 1.16 -18.19
CA SER A 46 -2.02 1.58 -19.56
C SER A 46 -1.39 2.95 -19.57
N ASP A 47 -0.07 3.00 -19.79
CA ASP A 47 0.66 4.26 -19.97
C ASP A 47 0.07 5.13 -21.08
N HIS A 48 -0.34 4.51 -22.19
CA HIS A 48 -0.93 5.24 -23.32
C HIS A 48 -2.25 5.91 -22.93
N PHE A 49 -3.09 5.26 -22.12
CA PHE A 49 -4.33 5.84 -21.64
C PHE A 49 -4.05 6.91 -20.56
N ALA A 50 -3.24 6.58 -19.55
CA ALA A 50 -2.91 7.46 -18.44
C ALA A 50 -2.26 8.78 -18.89
N ARG A 51 -1.39 8.73 -19.91
CA ARG A 51 -0.77 9.93 -20.50
C ARG A 51 -1.76 10.92 -21.13
N LYS A 52 -3.00 10.53 -21.36
CA LYS A 52 -4.06 11.38 -21.93
C LYS A 52 -5.03 11.93 -20.89
N THR A 53 -4.88 11.55 -19.62
CA THR A 53 -5.69 12.04 -18.51
C THR A 53 -4.94 13.15 -17.75
N ARG A 54 -5.66 14.11 -17.15
CA ARG A 54 -5.11 15.25 -16.40
C ARG A 54 -5.42 15.13 -14.92
#